data_AF-G8XHS8-F1
#
_entry.id   AF-G8XHS8-F1
#
_cell.length_a   1.000
_cell.length_b   1.000
_cell.length_c   1.000
_cell.angle_alpha   90.00
_cell.angle_beta   90.00
_cell.angle_gamma   90.00
#
_symmetry.space_group_name_H-M   'P 1'
#
loop_
_entity.id
_entity.type
_entity.pdbx_description
1 polymer ?
#
loop_
_entity_poly.entity_id
_entity_poly.type
_entity_poly.pdbx_seq_one_letter_code
_entity_poly.pdbx_strand_id
1 'polypeptide(L)'
;MVHHGRVPIIRRTPLSPVDTDDPLLALALEDLAWYERQRDRARRWHWATELSALVTGGTTVVAAGIQAPAAVTATIAGATVFIGGFRQVFNHAERHVVAAEAWSRLRQAVRRYQLVPEPRRGAEVRQRLLDEVEAVGSAELENWAAGRRSRQSATPSGPPSVLDAR
;
A
#
# COMPACT_ATOMS: atom_id res chain seq x y z
N MET A 1 -2.69 31.91 10.93
CA MET A 1 -1.97 30.84 11.66
C MET A 1 -2.34 29.51 11.03
N VAL A 2 -1.42 28.89 10.28
CA VAL A 2 -1.67 27.62 9.59
C VAL A 2 -1.50 26.49 10.59
N HIS A 3 -2.59 25.76 10.88
CA HIS A 3 -2.53 24.55 11.69
C HIS A 3 -1.78 23.47 10.90
N HIS A 4 -0.53 23.20 11.25
CA HIS A 4 0.16 21.99 10.81
C HIS A 4 -0.55 20.79 11.41
N GLY A 5 -1.45 20.19 10.64
CA GLY A 5 -2.02 18.89 10.94
C GLY A 5 -0.88 17.91 11.12
N ARG A 6 -0.66 17.48 12.36
CA ARG A 6 0.31 16.43 12.69
C ARG A 6 -0.01 15.23 11.82
N VAL A 7 0.92 14.88 10.93
CA VAL A 7 0.89 13.59 10.25
C VAL A 7 0.85 12.55 11.37
N PRO A 8 -0.16 11.67 11.42
CA PRO A 8 -0.13 10.58 12.37
C PRO A 8 1.08 9.73 12.00
N ILE A 9 2.16 9.89 12.75
CA ILE A 9 3.22 8.90 12.84
C ILE A 9 2.48 7.69 13.38
N ILE A 10 2.17 6.74 12.49
CA ILE A 10 1.58 5.47 12.88
C ILE A 10 2.66 4.81 13.74
N ARG A 11 2.64 5.04 15.05
CA ARG A 11 3.35 4.21 16.02
C ARG A 11 2.71 2.84 15.90
N ARG A 12 3.27 1.98 15.04
CA ARG A 12 2.83 0.59 14.89
C ARG A 12 3.36 -0.15 16.12
N THR A 13 2.41 -0.49 16.99
CA THR A 13 2.54 -1.22 18.24
C THR A 13 3.42 -0.55 19.32
N PRO A 14 2.85 -0.02 20.42
CA PRO A 14 3.67 0.27 21.60
C PRO A 14 4.31 -1.05 22.05
N LEU A 15 5.63 -1.04 22.27
CA LEU A 15 6.37 -2.17 22.85
C LEU A 15 5.52 -2.77 23.98
N SER A 16 4.85 -3.90 23.71
CA SER A 16 4.45 -4.72 24.84
C SER A 16 5.76 -5.14 25.46
N PRO A 17 5.96 -4.98 26.78
CA PRO A 17 7.09 -5.58 27.46
C PRO A 17 6.87 -7.09 27.42
N VAL A 18 7.06 -7.68 26.24
CA VAL A 18 7.14 -9.11 26.09
C VAL A 18 8.48 -9.46 26.71
N ASP A 19 8.43 -10.26 27.75
CA ASP A 19 9.56 -10.90 28.42
C ASP A 19 10.19 -11.90 27.43
N THR A 20 10.76 -11.36 26.34
CA THR A 20 11.46 -12.11 25.30
C THR A 20 12.94 -11.89 25.51
N ASP A 21 13.73 -12.95 25.46
CA ASP A 21 15.19 -12.91 25.54
C ASP A 21 15.82 -11.90 24.55
N ASP A 22 15.10 -11.59 23.45
CA ASP A 22 15.50 -10.63 22.42
C ASP A 22 14.31 -9.75 21.93
N PRO A 23 14.01 -8.60 22.60
CA PRO A 23 12.86 -7.76 22.27
C PRO A 23 13.00 -7.06 20.91
N LEU A 24 14.22 -6.81 20.43
CA LEU A 24 14.46 -6.21 19.12
C LEU A 24 14.12 -7.20 18.00
N LEU A 25 14.51 -8.46 18.16
CA LEU A 25 14.12 -9.52 17.23
C LEU A 25 12.59 -9.72 17.21
N ALA A 26 11.94 -9.65 18.37
CA ALA A 26 10.48 -9.75 18.45
C ALA A 26 9.78 -8.65 17.65
N LEU A 27 10.21 -7.39 17.80
CA LEU A 27 9.69 -6.26 17.02
C LEU A 27 9.89 -6.48 15.51
N ALA A 28 11.09 -6.86 15.09
CA ALA A 28 11.40 -7.09 13.69
C ALA A 28 10.57 -8.23 13.07
N LEU A 29 10.25 -9.27 13.84
CA LEU A 29 9.38 -10.37 13.41
C LEU A 29 7.91 -9.95 13.32
N GLU A 30 7.43 -9.11 14.24
CA GLU A 30 6.07 -8.55 14.17
C GLU A 30 5.89 -7.71 12.90
N ASP A 31 6.84 -6.81 12.63
CA ASP A 31 6.86 -5.98 11.42
C ASP A 31 6.90 -6.86 10.17
N LEU A 32 7.75 -7.89 10.14
CA LEU A 32 7.85 -8.83 9.04
C LEU A 32 6.49 -9.51 8.75
N ALA A 33 5.82 -10.01 9.79
CA ALA A 33 4.53 -10.69 9.66
C ALA A 33 3.44 -9.72 9.18
N TRP A 34 3.51 -8.45 9.60
CA TRP A 34 2.61 -7.42 9.10
C TRP A 34 2.82 -7.17 7.60
N TYR A 35 4.06 -6.99 7.15
CA TYR A 35 4.36 -6.77 5.72
C TYR A 35 3.97 -7.99 4.86
N GLU A 36 4.12 -9.20 5.38
CA GLU A 36 3.65 -10.42 4.71
C GLU A 36 2.14 -10.40 4.48
N ARG A 37 1.35 -10.13 5.53
CA ARG A 37 -0.11 -10.03 5.42
C ARG A 37 -0.53 -8.93 4.44
N GLN A 38 0.16 -7.81 4.43
CA GLN A 38 -0.12 -6.71 3.50
C GLN A 38 0.18 -7.09 2.05
N ARG A 39 1.34 -7.70 1.79
CA ARG A 39 1.70 -8.22 0.47
C ARG A 39 0.64 -9.20 -0.05
N ASP A 40 0.23 -10.15 0.77
CA ASP A 40 -0.71 -11.20 0.37
C ASP A 40 -2.14 -10.68 0.19
N ARG A 41 -2.57 -9.73 1.04
CA ARG A 41 -3.83 -9.00 0.85
C ARG A 41 -3.82 -8.20 -0.44
N ALA A 42 -2.73 -7.51 -0.74
CA ALA A 42 -2.61 -6.71 -1.96
C ALA A 42 -2.62 -7.58 -3.23
N ARG A 43 -1.94 -8.73 -3.22
CA ARG A 43 -2.04 -9.72 -4.30
C ARG A 43 -3.49 -10.16 -4.54
N ARG A 44 -4.21 -10.55 -3.48
CA ARG A 44 -5.62 -10.96 -3.61
C ARG A 44 -6.50 -9.86 -4.20
N TRP A 45 -6.30 -8.61 -3.80
CA TRP A 45 -7.04 -7.48 -4.37
C TRP A 45 -6.73 -7.27 -5.85
N HIS A 46 -5.46 -7.39 -6.26
CA HIS A 46 -5.09 -7.28 -7.66
C HIS A 46 -5.81 -8.32 -8.52
N TRP A 47 -5.75 -9.60 -8.12
CA TRP A 47 -6.48 -10.68 -8.79
C TRP A 47 -8.00 -10.44 -8.81
N ALA A 48 -8.58 -9.98 -7.70
CA ALA A 48 -10.01 -9.67 -7.63
C ALA A 48 -10.40 -8.53 -8.61
N THR A 49 -9.54 -7.53 -8.78
CA THR A 49 -9.78 -6.43 -9.74
C THR A 49 -9.62 -6.84 -11.19
N GLU A 50 -8.68 -7.73 -11.51
CA GLU A 50 -8.54 -8.26 -12.85
C GLU A 50 -9.73 -9.16 -13.20
N LEU A 51 -10.12 -10.04 -12.28
CA LEU A 51 -11.28 -10.91 -12.45
C LEU A 51 -12.57 -10.10 -12.63
N SER A 52 -12.78 -9.04 -11.83
CA SER A 52 -13.96 -8.21 -11.96
C SER A 52 -13.99 -7.46 -13.31
N ALA A 53 -12.85 -6.94 -13.78
CA ALA A 53 -12.77 -6.30 -15.09
C ALA A 53 -13.12 -7.28 -16.23
N LEU A 54 -12.66 -8.52 -16.17
CA LEU A 54 -12.98 -9.57 -17.13
C LEU A 54 -14.47 -9.95 -17.09
N VAL A 55 -15.01 -10.17 -15.88
CA VAL A 55 -16.43 -10.50 -15.69
C VAL A 55 -17.32 -9.40 -16.25
N THR A 56 -17.01 -8.14 -15.96
CA THR A 56 -17.83 -7.02 -16.41
C THR A 56 -17.71 -6.77 -17.92
N GLY A 57 -16.51 -6.90 -18.49
CA GLY A 57 -16.32 -6.87 -19.94
C GLY A 57 -17.14 -7.95 -20.65
N GLY A 58 -17.07 -9.19 -20.17
CA GLY A 58 -17.84 -10.31 -20.73
C GLY A 58 -19.35 -10.14 -20.58
N THR A 59 -19.81 -9.67 -19.41
CA THR A 59 -21.25 -9.46 -19.15
C THR A 59 -21.83 -8.38 -20.07
N THR A 60 -21.05 -7.35 -20.41
CA THR A 60 -21.46 -6.30 -21.35
C THR A 60 -21.74 -6.86 -22.74
N VAL A 61 -20.89 -7.76 -23.25
CA VAL A 61 -21.07 -8.42 -24.56
C VAL A 61 -22.32 -9.29 -24.56
N VAL A 62 -22.54 -10.07 -23.49
CA VAL A 62 -23.73 -10.92 -23.36
C VAL A 62 -25.01 -10.08 -23.33
N ALA A 63 -25.04 -9.00 -22.56
CA ALA A 63 -26.20 -8.13 -22.45
C ALA A 63 -26.53 -7.38 -23.74
N ALA A 64 -25.50 -6.96 -24.49
CA ALA A 64 -25.68 -6.36 -25.81
C ALA A 64 -26.29 -7.37 -26.81
N GLY A 65 -25.85 -8.63 -26.77
CA GLY A 65 -26.32 -9.67 -27.69
C GLY A 65 -27.77 -10.12 -27.49
N ILE A 66 -28.30 -10.03 -26.27
CA ILE A 66 -29.66 -10.50 -25.94
C ILE A 66 -30.73 -9.38 -25.94
N GLN A 67 -30.39 -8.15 -26.37
CA GLN A 67 -31.26 -6.97 -26.24
C GLN A 67 -31.87 -6.84 -24.82
N ALA A 68 -31.01 -6.93 -23.80
CA ALA A 68 -31.43 -7.06 -22.42
C ALA A 68 -32.30 -5.87 -21.93
N PRO A 69 -33.27 -6.11 -21.02
CA PRO A 69 -34.07 -5.05 -20.41
C PRO A 69 -33.21 -3.97 -19.75
N ALA A 70 -33.68 -2.73 -19.76
CA ALA A 70 -32.92 -1.56 -19.29
C ALA A 70 -32.29 -1.72 -17.90
N ALA A 71 -32.94 -2.44 -16.99
CA ALA A 71 -32.42 -2.74 -15.65
C ALA A 71 -31.13 -3.57 -15.68
N VAL A 72 -31.01 -4.52 -16.61
CA VAL A 72 -29.82 -5.38 -16.76
C VAL A 72 -28.66 -4.55 -17.30
N THR A 73 -28.91 -3.75 -18.34
CA THR A 73 -27.91 -2.86 -18.94
C THR A 73 -27.40 -1.82 -17.95
N ALA A 74 -28.29 -1.23 -17.14
CA ALA A 74 -27.94 -0.27 -16.10
C ALA A 74 -27.11 -0.93 -14.98
N THR A 75 -27.42 -2.16 -14.60
CA THR A 75 -26.65 -2.90 -13.57
C THR A 75 -25.24 -3.18 -14.06
N ILE A 76 -25.08 -3.55 -15.33
CA ILE A 76 -23.77 -3.82 -15.94
C ILE A 76 -22.95 -2.53 -16.08
N ALA A 77 -23.56 -1.45 -16.59
CA ALA A 77 -22.91 -0.15 -16.67
C ALA A 77 -22.48 0.36 -15.29
N GLY A 78 -23.34 0.22 -14.27
CA GLY A 78 -23.03 0.55 -12.89
C GLY A 78 -21.88 -0.28 -12.33
N ALA A 79 -21.84 -1.59 -12.61
CA ALA A 79 -20.72 -2.45 -12.24
C ALA A 79 -19.41 -2.03 -12.92
N THR A 80 -19.44 -1.64 -14.22
CA THR A 80 -18.28 -1.14 -14.95
C THR A 80 -17.71 0.12 -14.31
N VAL A 81 -18.57 1.10 -14.01
CA VAL A 81 -18.15 2.35 -13.35
C VAL A 81 -17.64 2.07 -11.94
N PHE A 82 -18.31 1.19 -11.19
CA PHE A 82 -17.87 0.78 -9.87
C PHE A 82 -16.49 0.11 -9.92
N ILE A 83 -16.25 -0.81 -10.85
CA ILE A 83 -14.95 -1.48 -11.01
C ILE A 83 -13.88 -0.51 -11.49
N GLY A 84 -14.21 0.42 -12.39
CA GLY A 84 -13.30 1.49 -12.80
C GLY A 84 -12.89 2.39 -11.62
N GLY A 85 -13.86 2.84 -10.82
CA GLY A 85 -13.63 3.64 -9.61
C GLY A 85 -12.91 2.84 -8.52
N PHE A 86 -13.24 1.56 -8.36
CA PHE A 86 -12.56 0.64 -7.45
C PHE A 86 -11.11 0.46 -7.87
N ARG A 87 -10.84 0.23 -9.17
CA ARG A 87 -9.48 0.25 -9.72
C ARG A 87 -8.83 1.56 -9.35
N GLN A 88 -9.44 2.73 -9.56
CA GLN A 88 -8.83 4.01 -9.23
C GLN A 88 -8.49 4.20 -7.74
N VAL A 89 -9.35 3.71 -6.84
CA VAL A 89 -9.09 3.71 -5.38
C VAL A 89 -7.94 2.75 -5.03
N PHE A 90 -7.86 1.60 -5.71
CA PHE A 90 -6.86 0.56 -5.48
C PHE A 90 -5.66 0.62 -6.44
N ASN A 91 -5.59 1.59 -7.37
CA ASN A 91 -4.56 1.75 -8.42
C ASN A 91 -3.23 2.24 -7.86
N HIS A 92 -2.95 1.93 -6.60
CA HIS A 92 -1.60 1.79 -6.10
C HIS A 92 -1.19 0.33 -6.23
N ALA A 93 -1.14 -0.19 -7.46
CA ALA A 93 -0.35 -1.39 -7.72
C ALA A 93 1.11 -1.16 -7.22
N GLU A 94 1.63 0.06 -7.26
CA GLU A 94 2.92 0.39 -6.62
C GLU A 94 2.98 0.11 -5.10
N ARG A 95 1.87 0.17 -4.34
CA ARG A 95 1.90 -0.12 -2.89
C ARG A 95 2.25 -1.57 -2.60
N HIS A 96 1.86 -2.52 -3.46
CA HIS A 96 2.20 -3.92 -3.23
C HIS A 96 3.67 -4.20 -3.49
N VAL A 97 4.26 -3.52 -4.48
CA VAL A 97 5.69 -3.63 -4.80
C VAL A 97 6.51 -3.10 -3.63
N VAL A 98 6.12 -1.92 -3.11
CA VAL A 98 6.78 -1.30 -1.96
C VAL A 98 6.65 -2.15 -0.70
N ALA A 99 5.49 -2.77 -0.45
CA ALA A 99 5.31 -3.69 0.67
C ALA A 99 6.12 -4.99 0.50
N ALA A 100 6.24 -5.52 -0.73
CA ALA A 100 7.03 -6.70 -1.03
C ALA A 100 8.55 -6.43 -0.90
N GLU A 101 8.98 -5.24 -1.31
CA GLU A 101 10.36 -4.76 -1.16
C GLU A 101 10.72 -4.61 0.32
N ALA A 102 9.88 -3.90 1.10
CA ALA A 102 10.03 -3.75 2.54
C ALA A 102 10.10 -5.11 3.25
N TRP A 103 9.20 -6.04 2.91
CA TRP A 103 9.21 -7.40 3.43
C TRP A 103 10.52 -8.14 3.09
N SER A 104 10.97 -8.08 1.84
CA SER A 104 12.17 -8.78 1.38
C SER A 104 13.42 -8.26 2.11
N ARG A 105 13.55 -6.95 2.23
CA ARG A 105 14.66 -6.29 2.92
C ARG A 105 14.69 -6.65 4.41
N LEU A 106 13.55 -6.52 5.08
CA LEU A 106 13.43 -6.85 6.51
C LEU A 106 13.67 -8.35 6.75
N ARG A 107 13.17 -9.23 5.88
CA ARG A 107 13.43 -10.68 5.94
C ARG A 107 14.92 -10.99 5.88
N GLN A 108 15.65 -10.32 5.00
CA GLN A 108 17.07 -10.52 4.85
C GLN A 108 17.86 -9.99 6.06
N ALA A 109 17.45 -8.87 6.65
CA ALA A 109 18.04 -8.34 7.88
C ALA A 109 17.82 -9.28 9.07
N VAL A 110 16.58 -9.75 9.28
CA VAL A 110 16.24 -10.72 10.33
C VAL A 110 17.03 -12.02 10.17
N ARG A 111 17.13 -12.56 8.94
CA ARG A 111 17.94 -13.77 8.67
C ARG A 111 19.41 -13.56 9.00
N ARG A 112 20.00 -12.43 8.59
CA ARG A 112 21.40 -12.09 8.91
C ARG A 112 21.63 -12.02 10.43
N TYR A 113 20.69 -11.43 11.16
CA TYR A 113 20.74 -11.34 12.62
C TYR A 113 20.65 -12.71 13.30
N GLN A 114 19.73 -13.57 12.83
CA GLN A 114 19.53 -14.91 13.37
C GLN A 114 20.74 -15.85 13.14
N LEU A 115 21.50 -15.64 12.06
CA LEU A 115 22.72 -16.40 11.77
C LEU A 115 23.86 -16.13 12.76
N VAL A 116 23.83 -15.00 13.47
CA VAL A 116 24.75 -14.74 14.58
C VAL A 116 24.23 -15.48 15.82
N PRO A 117 25.02 -16.38 16.44
CA PRO A 117 24.61 -17.04 17.67
C PRO A 117 24.32 -16.01 18.76
N GLU A 118 23.29 -16.24 19.55
CA GLU A 118 22.82 -15.33 20.59
C GLU A 118 23.94 -14.72 21.48
N PRO A 119 24.91 -15.50 22.02
CA PRO A 119 25.98 -14.93 22.86
C PRO A 119 26.94 -14.00 22.10
N ARG A 120 26.91 -14.01 20.76
CA ARG A 120 27.71 -13.15 19.88
C ARG A 120 26.90 -11.98 19.29
N ARG A 121 25.63 -11.82 19.65
CA ARG A 121 24.78 -10.68 19.24
C ARG A 121 25.05 -9.46 20.13
N GLY A 122 26.26 -8.93 20.00
CA GLY A 122 26.68 -7.70 20.67
C GLY A 122 25.96 -6.46 20.15
N ALA A 123 26.27 -5.31 20.75
CA ALA A 123 25.63 -4.02 20.45
C ALA A 123 25.63 -3.68 18.95
N GLU A 124 26.74 -3.91 18.24
CA GLU A 124 26.83 -3.61 16.80
C GLU A 124 25.90 -4.46 15.92
N VAL A 125 25.64 -5.71 16.32
CA VAL A 125 24.75 -6.62 15.56
C VAL A 125 23.30 -6.21 15.77
N ARG A 126 22.96 -5.82 17.01
CA ARG A 126 21.64 -5.26 17.35
C ARG A 126 21.41 -3.92 16.68
N GLN A 127 22.39 -3.02 16.70
CA GLN A 127 22.30 -1.72 16.05
C GLN A 127 22.04 -1.87 14.55
N ARG A 128 22.77 -2.77 13.86
CA ARG A 128 22.54 -3.05 12.44
C ARG A 128 21.12 -3.51 12.12
N LEU A 129 20.49 -4.31 12.99
CA LEU A 129 19.10 -4.73 12.80
C LEU A 129 18.15 -3.54 13.01
N LEU A 130 18.38 -2.74 14.04
CA LEU A 130 17.59 -1.53 14.33
C LEU A 130 17.66 -0.54 13.17
N ASP A 131 18.85 -0.26 12.65
CA ASP A 131 19.06 0.66 11.51
C ASP A 131 18.28 0.19 10.27
N GLU A 132 18.20 -1.12 10.01
CA GLU A 132 17.43 -1.67 8.88
C GLU A 132 15.91 -1.57 9.10
N VAL A 133 15.43 -1.77 10.34
CA VAL A 133 14.02 -1.57 10.70
C VAL A 133 13.63 -0.10 10.49
N GLU A 134 14.45 0.83 10.99
CA GLU A 134 14.23 2.27 10.83
C GLU A 134 14.32 2.72 9.36
N ALA A 135 15.25 2.16 8.59
CA ALA A 135 15.39 2.44 7.17
C ALA A 135 14.14 2.02 6.37
N VAL A 136 13.57 0.85 6.68
CA VAL A 136 12.31 0.38 6.04
C VAL A 136 11.16 1.33 6.37
N GLY A 137 11.02 1.76 7.63
CA GLY A 137 9.98 2.70 8.04
C GLY A 137 10.14 4.09 7.39
N SER A 138 11.38 4.58 7.29
CA SER A 138 11.70 5.87 6.67
C SER A 138 11.40 5.87 5.17
N ALA A 139 11.79 4.81 4.46
CA ALA A 139 11.48 4.65 3.04
C ALA A 139 9.96 4.61 2.77
N GLU A 140 9.18 3.99 3.66
CA GLU A 140 7.71 4.01 3.55
C GLU A 140 7.19 5.45 3.65
N LEU A 141 7.65 6.23 4.64
CA LEU A 141 7.22 7.61 4.84
C LEU A 141 7.58 8.52 3.65
N GLU A 142 8.78 8.37 3.09
CA GLU A 142 9.21 9.09 1.90
C GLU A 142 8.32 8.78 0.70
N ASN A 143 7.99 7.50 0.50
CA ASN A 143 7.12 7.07 -0.58
C ASN A 143 5.68 7.64 -0.42
N TRP A 144 5.16 7.68 0.81
CA TRP A 144 3.89 8.36 1.10
C TRP A 144 3.93 9.85 0.78
N ALA A 145 5.02 10.53 1.15
CA ALA A 145 5.21 11.96 0.87
C ALA A 145 5.35 12.24 -0.63
N ALA A 146 6.06 11.38 -1.37
CA ALA A 146 6.18 11.46 -2.83
C ALA A 146 4.82 11.27 -3.52
N GLY A 147 4.06 10.24 -3.14
CA GLY A 147 2.73 9.97 -3.70
C GLY A 147 1.69 11.05 -3.43
N ARG A 148 1.85 11.83 -2.34
CA ARG A 148 0.98 12.98 -2.07
C ARG A 148 1.31 14.17 -2.97
N ARG A 149 2.61 14.45 -3.19
CA ARG A 149 3.07 15.55 -4.04
C ARG A 149 2.64 15.37 -5.50
N SER A 150 2.80 14.17 -6.06
CA SER A 150 2.40 13.88 -7.44
C SER A 150 0.90 14.09 -7.69
N ARG A 151 0.03 13.73 -6.72
CA ARG A 151 -1.42 13.96 -6.79
C ARG A 151 -1.79 15.45 -6.72
N GLN A 152 -1.03 16.25 -5.98
CA GLN A 152 -1.29 17.68 -5.84
C GLN A 152 -0.87 18.45 -7.09
N SER A 153 0.23 18.03 -7.75
CA SER A 153 0.68 18.61 -9.03
C SER A 153 -0.21 18.24 -10.22
N ALA A 154 -1.02 17.17 -10.13
CA ALA A 154 -1.89 16.71 -11.21
C ALA A 154 -3.26 17.43 -11.28
N THR A 155 -3.55 18.36 -10.36
CA THR A 155 -4.75 19.22 -10.46
C THR A 155 -4.40 20.39 -11.39
N PRO A 156 -4.96 20.48 -12.61
CA PRO A 156 -4.66 21.60 -13.50
C PRO A 156 -5.30 22.87 -12.94
N SER A 157 -4.53 23.96 -12.97
CA SER A 157 -4.98 25.34 -12.87
C SER A 157 -6.25 25.56 -13.70
N GLY A 158 -7.24 26.25 -13.13
CA GLY A 158 -8.61 26.36 -13.63
C GLY A 158 -8.79 26.87 -15.06
N PRO A 159 -10.04 26.84 -15.59
CA PRO A 159 -10.33 27.16 -16.98
C PRO A 159 -9.85 28.58 -17.35
N PRO A 160 -9.40 28.82 -18.59
CA PRO A 160 -9.01 30.15 -19.03
C PRO A 160 -10.21 31.09 -18.90
N SER A 161 -10.02 32.17 -18.14
CA SER A 161 -10.99 33.26 -18.00
C SER A 161 -11.30 33.84 -19.37
N VAL A 162 -12.46 33.48 -19.92
CA VAL A 162 -13.01 34.13 -21.12
C VAL A 162 -13.69 35.41 -20.66
N LEU A 163 -12.96 36.52 -20.59
CA LEU A 163 -13.53 37.87 -20.47
C LEU A 163 -12.42 38.92 -20.67
N ASP A 164 -12.01 39.08 -21.92
CA ASP A 164 -11.42 40.33 -22.44
C ASP A 164 -11.78 40.43 -23.93
N ALA A 165 -12.99 40.89 -24.19
CA ALA A 165 -13.42 41.38 -25.50
C ALA A 165 -14.58 42.37 -25.28
N ARG A 166 -14.24 43.62 -25.00
CA ARG A 166 -15.08 44.78 -25.23
C ARG A 166 -14.23 45.92 -25.78
#